data_AF-A0A1C4IX47-F1
#
_entry.id   AF-A0A1C4IX47-F1
#
_cell.length_a   1.000
_cell.length_b   1.000
_cell.length_c   1.000
_cell.angle_alpha   90.00
_cell.angle_beta   90.00
_cell.angle_gamma   90.00
#
_symmetry.space_group_name_H-M   'P 1'
#
loop_
_entity.id
_entity.type
_entity.pdbx_description
1 polymer ?
#
loop_
_entity_poly.entity_id
_entity_poly.type
_entity_poly.pdbx_seq_one_letter_code
_entity_poly.pdbx_strand_id
1 'polypeptide(L)'
;MSRPHTASGAVKALQDARCLERVLREGPTVGAALERYADERTAAGAHLVELGRRMGRAQVEETPDRAAMGQDDVDVWFRDVLAGTRHYLYERPGAGVTA
;
A
#
# COMPACT_ATOMS: atom_id res chain seq x y z
N MET A 1 -2.11 6.72 -11.14
CA MET A 1 -2.17 5.32 -11.63
C MET A 1 -1.69 4.38 -10.54
N SER A 2 -2.43 3.30 -10.28
CA SER A 2 -1.96 2.19 -9.46
C SER A 2 -0.79 1.51 -10.16
N ARG A 3 0.39 1.55 -9.54
CA ARG A 3 1.53 0.73 -9.99
C ARG A 3 1.24 -0.71 -9.57
N PRO A 4 1.16 -1.69 -10.49
CA PRO A 4 0.75 -3.06 -10.15
C PRO A 4 1.69 -3.70 -9.12
N HIS A 5 2.93 -3.23 -9.02
CA HIS A 5 3.96 -3.72 -8.10
C HIS A 5 3.54 -3.70 -6.62
N THR A 6 2.67 -2.79 -6.18
CA THR A 6 2.21 -2.77 -4.78
C THR A 6 1.08 -3.76 -4.50
N ALA A 7 0.53 -4.41 -5.54
CA ALA A 7 -0.64 -5.30 -5.49
C ALA A 7 -1.87 -4.71 -4.76
N SER A 8 -1.89 -3.40 -4.49
CA SER A 8 -2.77 -2.79 -3.49
C SER A 8 -4.15 -2.38 -4.02
N GLY A 9 -4.47 -2.71 -5.28
CA GLY A 9 -5.67 -2.20 -5.97
C GLY A 9 -6.97 -2.55 -5.25
N ALA A 10 -7.17 -3.84 -4.92
CA ALA A 10 -8.37 -4.31 -4.24
C ALA A 10 -8.52 -3.72 -2.84
N VAL A 11 -7.43 -3.72 -2.04
CA VAL A 11 -7.44 -3.16 -0.68
C VAL A 11 -7.72 -1.66 -0.72
N LYS A 12 -7.12 -0.93 -1.66
CA LYS A 12 -7.39 0.49 -1.86
C LYS A 12 -8.86 0.73 -2.18
N ALA A 13 -9.44 -0.02 -3.11
CA ALA A 13 -10.84 0.12 -3.48
C ALA A 13 -11.77 -0.10 -2.27
N LEU A 14 -11.52 -1.12 -1.45
CA LEU A 14 -12.30 -1.39 -0.24
C LEU A 14 -12.18 -0.28 0.79
N GLN A 15 -10.97 0.22 1.03
CA GLN A 15 -10.73 1.32 1.97
C GLN A 15 -11.36 2.64 1.48
N ASP A 16 -11.24 2.93 0.18
CA ASP A 16 -11.81 4.13 -0.43
C ASP A 16 -13.35 4.08 -0.37
N ALA A 17 -13.96 2.93 -0.69
CA ALA A 17 -15.41 2.74 -0.58
C ALA A 17 -15.92 2.90 0.85
N ARG A 18 -15.22 2.33 1.85
CA ARG A 18 -15.54 2.48 3.28
C ARG A 18 -15.43 3.93 3.75
N CYS A 19 -14.36 4.63 3.36
CA CYS A 19 -14.17 6.04 3.70
C CYS A 19 -15.25 6.91 3.06
N LEU A 20 -15.50 6.71 1.76
CA LEU A 20 -16.47 7.48 0.99
C LEU A 20 -17.90 7.30 1.50
N GLU A 21 -18.33 6.06 1.80
CA GLU A 21 -19.64 5.81 2.43
C GLU A 21 -19.79 6.58 3.73
N ARG A 22 -18.80 6.48 4.61
CA ARG A 22 -18.83 7.12 5.92
C ARG A 22 -18.93 8.64 5.82
N VAL A 23 -18.06 9.28 5.03
CA VAL A 23 -18.04 10.75 4.90
C VAL A 23 -19.25 11.29 4.17
N LEU A 24 -19.84 10.55 3.22
CA LEU A 24 -21.10 10.94 2.59
C LEU A 24 -22.28 10.86 3.56
N ARG A 25 -22.29 9.87 4.46
CA ARG A 25 -23.31 9.71 5.48
C ARG A 25 -23.23 10.77 6.59
N GLU A 26 -22.02 11.19 6.94
CA GLU A 26 -21.77 12.13 8.04
C GLU A 26 -21.69 13.61 7.59
N GLY A 27 -21.46 13.84 6.29
CA GLY A 27 -21.21 15.16 5.74
C GLY A 27 -22.48 16.02 5.58
N PRO A 28 -22.40 17.33 5.82
CA PRO A 28 -23.55 18.23 5.66
C PRO A 28 -23.91 18.49 4.20
N THR A 29 -22.94 18.33 3.30
CA THR A 29 -23.09 18.45 1.84
C THR A 29 -22.16 17.46 1.15
N VAL A 30 -22.47 17.14 -0.11
CA VAL A 30 -21.60 16.29 -0.95
C VAL A 30 -20.21 16.93 -1.12
N GLY A 31 -20.13 18.26 -1.29
CA GLY A 31 -18.85 18.96 -1.45
C GLY A 31 -17.95 18.79 -0.23
N ALA A 32 -18.48 19.07 0.97
CA ALA A 32 -17.72 18.92 2.22
C ALA A 32 -17.31 17.46 2.49
N ALA A 33 -18.16 16.50 2.11
CA ALA A 33 -17.83 15.08 2.21
C ALA A 33 -16.67 14.68 1.28
N LEU A 34 -16.64 15.20 0.05
CA LEU A 34 -15.57 14.90 -0.91
C LEU A 34 -14.24 15.55 -0.53
N GLU A 35 -14.25 16.77 0.04
CA GLU A 35 -13.06 17.39 0.61
C GLU A 35 -12.48 16.55 1.74
N ARG A 36 -13.34 16.12 2.69
CA ARG A 36 -12.92 15.25 3.78
C ARG A 36 -12.42 13.89 3.30
N TYR A 37 -13.07 13.29 2.30
CA TYR A 37 -12.57 12.07 1.65
C TYR A 37 -11.16 12.28 1.10
N ALA A 38 -10.94 13.38 0.37
CA ALA A 38 -9.65 13.70 -0.22
C ALA A 38 -8.58 13.86 0.86
N ASP A 39 -8.87 14.58 1.94
CA ASP A 39 -7.94 14.78 3.06
C ASP A 39 -7.56 13.44 3.71
N GLU A 40 -8.55 12.59 4.00
CA GLU A 40 -8.31 11.31 4.67
C GLU A 40 -7.58 10.28 3.79
N ARG A 41 -7.74 10.33 2.46
CA ARG A 41 -7.17 9.32 1.55
C ARG A 41 -5.90 9.76 0.81
N THR A 42 -5.61 11.07 0.74
CA THR A 42 -4.45 11.59 0.00
C THR A 42 -3.12 11.11 0.60
N ALA A 43 -2.96 11.18 1.92
CA ALA A 43 -1.72 10.75 2.58
C ALA A 43 -1.42 9.27 2.32
N ALA A 44 -2.41 8.40 2.48
CA ALA A 44 -2.28 6.97 2.18
C ALA A 44 -1.97 6.72 0.69
N GLY A 45 -2.60 7.48 -0.22
CA GLY A 45 -2.33 7.43 -1.65
C GLY A 45 -0.89 7.82 -1.99
N ALA A 46 -0.37 8.89 -1.39
CA ALA A 46 1.00 9.35 -1.60
C ALA A 46 2.03 8.31 -1.14
N HIS A 47 1.81 7.67 0.02
CA HIS A 47 2.68 6.59 0.50
C HIS A 47 2.71 5.39 -0.45
N LEU A 48 1.56 4.99 -1.00
CA LEU A 48 1.49 3.89 -1.98
C LEU A 48 2.18 4.24 -3.30
N VAL A 49 2.10 5.49 -3.75
CA VAL A 49 2.81 5.95 -4.95
C VAL A 49 4.31 5.85 -4.74
N GLU A 50 4.82 6.27 -3.58
CA GLU A 50 6.24 6.22 -3.28
C GLU A 50 6.76 4.77 -3.18
N LEU A 51 6.04 3.92 -2.46
CA LEU A 51 6.34 2.49 -2.42
C LEU A 51 6.38 1.89 -3.83
N GLY A 52 5.38 2.20 -4.66
CA GLY A 52 5.34 1.70 -6.03
C GLY A 52 6.52 2.16 -6.89
N ARG A 53 7.03 3.38 -6.67
CA ARG A 53 8.25 3.86 -7.34
C ARG A 53 9.47 3.07 -6.87
N ARG A 54 9.65 2.90 -5.56
CA ARG A 54 10.77 2.13 -5.01
C ARG A 54 10.77 0.68 -5.51
N MET A 55 9.61 0.04 -5.49
CA MET A 55 9.46 -1.33 -6.02
C MET A 55 9.72 -1.40 -7.53
N GLY A 56 9.24 -0.43 -8.30
CA GLY A 56 9.48 -0.34 -9.75
C GLY A 56 10.97 -0.21 -10.07
N ARG A 57 11.69 0.68 -9.35
CA ARG A 57 13.15 0.80 -9.50
C ARG A 57 13.84 -0.53 -9.22
N ALA A 58 13.61 -1.12 -8.04
CA ALA A 58 14.28 -2.35 -7.64
C ALA A 58 13.94 -3.58 -8.53
N GLN A 59 12.73 -3.66 -9.09
CA GLN A 59 12.28 -4.81 -9.87
C GLN A 59 12.56 -4.70 -11.37
N VAL A 60 12.79 -3.49 -11.88
CA VAL A 60 12.88 -3.24 -13.32
C VAL A 60 14.18 -2.53 -13.67
N GLU A 61 14.43 -1.37 -13.05
CA GLU A 61 15.58 -0.52 -13.39
C GLU A 61 16.89 -1.05 -12.78
N GLU A 62 16.84 -1.54 -11.55
CA GLU A 62 17.97 -2.04 -10.73
C GLU A 62 17.79 -3.53 -10.41
N THR A 63 17.30 -4.29 -11.39
CA THR A 63 16.97 -5.70 -11.19
C THR A 63 18.23 -6.50 -10.84
N PRO A 64 18.27 -7.21 -9.70
CA PRO A 64 19.40 -8.07 -9.35
C PRO A 64 19.49 -9.27 -10.30
N ASP A 65 20.65 -9.91 -10.37
CA ASP A 65 20.83 -11.15 -11.12
C ASP A 65 20.01 -12.28 -10.48
N ARG A 66 18.77 -12.44 -10.95
CA ARG A 66 17.80 -13.40 -10.43
C ARG A 66 18.30 -14.84 -10.52
N ALA A 67 19.14 -15.16 -11.50
CA ALA A 67 19.64 -16.53 -11.70
C ALA A 67 20.70 -16.91 -10.67
N ALA A 68 21.41 -15.92 -10.12
CA ALA A 68 22.45 -16.10 -9.11
C ALA A 68 21.92 -16.02 -7.66
N MET A 69 20.72 -15.45 -7.45
CA MET A 69 20.15 -15.29 -6.11
C MET A 69 19.62 -16.62 -5.54
N GLY A 70 20.01 -16.92 -4.31
CA GLY A 70 19.35 -17.91 -3.47
C GLY A 70 18.11 -17.33 -2.75
N GLN A 71 17.38 -18.19 -2.02
CA GLN A 71 16.21 -17.76 -1.26
C GLN A 71 16.54 -16.68 -0.21
N ASP A 72 17.66 -16.82 0.49
CA ASP A 72 18.07 -15.85 1.52
C ASP A 72 18.35 -14.47 0.92
N ASP A 73 18.96 -14.42 -0.27
CA ASP A 73 19.21 -13.17 -1.00
C ASP A 73 17.88 -12.50 -1.40
N VAL A 74 16.89 -13.30 -1.82
CA VAL A 74 15.55 -12.82 -2.16
C VAL A 74 14.86 -12.23 -0.93
N ASP A 75 14.96 -12.88 0.22
CA ASP A 75 14.34 -12.44 1.48
C ASP A 75 14.98 -11.15 2.01
N VAL A 76 16.31 -11.01 1.93
CA VAL A 76 17.01 -9.77 2.26
C VAL A 76 16.58 -8.66 1.31
N TRP A 77 16.64 -8.92 0.00
CA TRP A 77 16.29 -7.93 -1.02
C TRP A 77 14.84 -7.43 -0.86
N PHE A 78 13.86 -8.31 -0.63
CA PHE A 78 12.48 -7.89 -0.41
C PHE A 78 12.31 -7.08 0.88
N ARG A 79 13.00 -7.44 1.97
CA ARG A 79 12.95 -6.66 3.22
C ARG A 79 13.48 -5.24 3.01
N ASP A 80 14.57 -5.09 2.27
CA ASP A 80 15.15 -3.77 1.97
C ASP A 80 14.21 -2.95 1.07
N VAL A 81 13.66 -3.57 0.02
CA VAL A 81 12.69 -2.94 -0.88
C VAL A 81 11.38 -2.57 -0.17
N LEU A 82 11.05 -3.17 0.97
CA LEU A 82 9.84 -2.89 1.75
C LEU A 82 10.12 -2.12 3.05
N ALA A 83 11.38 -1.83 3.36
CA ALA A 83 11.79 -1.21 4.62
C ALA A 83 11.03 0.10 4.89
N GLY A 84 10.64 0.29 6.14
CA GLY A 84 9.89 1.49 6.57
C GLY A 84 8.46 1.59 6.04
N THR A 85 7.90 0.53 5.44
CA THR A 85 6.53 0.53 4.92
C THR A 85 5.66 -0.50 5.62
N ARG A 86 4.51 -0.09 6.16
CA ARG A 86 3.45 -1.01 6.57
C ARG A 86 2.73 -1.51 5.32
N HIS A 87 2.95 -2.76 4.94
CA HIS A 87 2.26 -3.41 3.84
C HIS A 87 1.36 -4.50 4.40
N TYR A 88 0.09 -4.53 3.98
CA TYR A 88 -0.88 -5.55 4.42
C TYR A 88 -0.49 -6.99 4.03
N LEU A 89 0.50 -7.15 3.14
CA LEU A 89 1.03 -8.46 2.76
C LEU A 89 2.02 -9.00 3.80
N TYR A 90 2.58 -8.12 4.65
CA TYR A 90 3.64 -8.46 5.62
C TYR A 90 3.35 -7.89 7.01
N GLU A 91 2.10 -7.51 7.30
CA GLU A 91 1.71 -7.23 8.67
C GLU A 91 1.77 -8.55 9.43
N ARG A 92 2.77 -8.68 10.30
CA ARG A 92 2.91 -9.83 11.19
C ARG A 92 1.59 -9.93 11.97
N PRO A 93 0.88 -11.06 11.96
CA PRO A 93 -0.33 -11.19 12.77
C PRO A 93 0.05 -10.84 14.21
N GLY A 94 -0.69 -9.90 14.80
CA GLY A 94 -0.57 -9.57 16.20
C GLY A 94 -0.67 -10.86 17.00
N ALA A 95 0.23 -11.05 17.97
CA ALA A 95 0.14 -12.19 18.86
C ALA A 95 -1.21 -12.10 19.60
N GLY A 96 -2.11 -13.05 19.32
CA GLY A 96 -3.29 -13.32 20.13
C GLY A 96 -4.60 -12.70 19.64
N VAL A 97 -5.31 -13.41 18.78
CA VAL A 97 -6.73 -13.71 19.06
C VAL A 97 -6.79 -15.21 19.27
N THR A 98 -6.70 -15.62 20.54
CA THR A 98 -7.21 -16.91 20.97
C THR A 98 -8.69 -16.70 21.29
N ALA A 99 -9.52 -17.46 20.58
CA ALA A 99 -10.94 -17.64 20.87
C ALA A 99 -11.17 -18.17 22.29
#